data_AF-A0A9E6EDG8-F1
#
_entry.id   AF-A0A9E6EDG8-F1
#
_cell.length_a   1.000
_cell.length_b   1.000
_cell.length_c   1.000
_cell.angle_alpha   90.00
_cell.angle_beta   90.00
_cell.angle_gamma   90.00
#
_symmetry.space_group_name_H-M   'P 1'
#
loop_
_entity.id
_entity.type
_entity.pdbx_description
1 polymer ?
#
loop_
_entity_poly.entity_id
_entity_poly.type
_entity_poly.pdbx_seq_one_letter_code
_entity_poly.pdbx_strand_id
1 'polypeptide(L)' 'MKPLSSVDPEVVRILALETERETARLQMIASENYVSPAVLEAQGSVFTNKYAEGYPG' A
#
# COMPACT_ATOMS: atom_id res chain seq x y z
N MET A 1 12.72 -14.40 0.86
CA MET A 1 11.83 -13.70 -0.08
C MET A 1 12.65 -12.70 -0.87
N LYS A 2 12.36 -12.49 -2.16
CA LYS A 2 12.99 -11.42 -2.94
C LYS A 2 12.21 -10.12 -2.68
N PRO A 3 12.88 -8.96 -2.51
CA PRO A 3 12.18 -7.69 -2.39
C PRO A 3 11.52 -7.32 -3.73
N LEU A 4 10.47 -6.50 -3.70
CA LEU A 4 9.76 -6.06 -4.91
C LEU A 4 10.71 -5.42 -5.93
N SER A 5 11.71 -4.66 -5.48
CA SER A 5 12.72 -4.05 -6.34
C SER A 5 13.55 -5.04 -7.16
N SER A 6 13.70 -6.29 -6.70
CA SER A 6 14.40 -7.35 -7.45
C SER A 6 13.46 -8.16 -8.34
N VAL A 7 12.16 -8.16 -8.05
CA VAL A 7 11.15 -8.91 -8.83
C VAL A 7 10.59 -8.04 -9.95
N ASP A 8 10.28 -6.79 -9.63
CA ASP A 8 9.67 -5.80 -10.52
C ASP A 8 10.19 -4.38 -10.19
N PRO A 9 11.35 -3.98 -10.73
CA PRO A 9 11.91 -2.65 -10.54
C PRO A 9 11.08 -1.54 -11.21
N GLU A 10 10.28 -1.87 -12.21
CA GLU A 10 9.44 -0.88 -12.89
C GLU A 10 8.30 -0.42 -11.98
N VAL A 11 7.64 -1.35 -11.30
CA VAL A 11 6.59 -1.02 -10.31
C VAL A 11 7.17 -0.20 -9.16
N VAL A 12 8.38 -0.52 -8.66
CA VAL A 12 9.03 0.29 -7.62
C VAL A 12 9.26 1.73 -8.09
N ARG A 13 9.70 1.92 -9.34
CA ARG A 13 9.87 3.25 -9.92
C ARG A 13 8.55 4.01 -9.97
N ILE A 14 7.46 3.37 -10.38
CA ILE A 14 6.14 4.00 -10.45
C ILE A 14 5.63 4.39 -9.06
N LEU A 15 5.81 3.53 -8.05
CA LEU A 15 5.43 3.83 -6.66
C LEU A 15 6.19 5.04 -6.09
N ALA A 16 7.49 5.16 -6.41
CA ALA A 16 8.29 6.30 -5.99
C ALA A 16 7.79 7.62 -6.64
N LEU A 17 7.48 7.59 -7.95
CA LEU A 17 6.94 8.74 -8.66
C LEU A 17 5.57 9.17 -8.10
N GLU A 18 4.71 8.22 -7.74
CA GLU A 18 3.42 8.53 -7.14
C GLU A 18 3.55 9.12 -5.74
N THR A 19 4.47 8.59 -4.93
CA THR A 19 4.76 9.13 -3.59
C THR A 19 5.24 10.58 -3.68
N GLU A 20 6.09 10.89 -4.66
CA GLU A 20 6.52 12.27 -4.94
C GLU A 20 5.35 13.14 -5.38
N ARG A 21 4.51 12.65 -6.29
CA ARG A 21 3.32 13.38 -6.79
C ARG A 21 2.35 13.73 -5.65
N GLU A 22 2.10 12.79 -4.74
CA GLU A 22 1.21 12.97 -3.60
C GLU A 22 1.76 13.98 -2.60
N THR A 23 3.07 13.98 -2.35
CA THR A 23 3.70 14.86 -1.36
C THR A 23 4.04 16.26 -1.91
N ALA A 24 4.15 16.42 -3.22
CA ALA A 24 4.47 17.69 -3.87
C ALA A 24 3.25 18.61 -4.11
N ARG A 25 2.03 18.19 -3.76
CA ARG A 25 0.78 18.93 -4.06
C ARG A 25 -0.09 19.09 -2.83
N LEU A 26 -0.87 20.18 -2.81
CA LEU A 26 -1.94 20.33 -1.83
C LEU A 26 -3.13 19.46 -2.24
N GLN A 27 -3.46 18.47 -1.42
CA GLN A 27 -4.63 17.64 -1.64
C GLN A 27 -5.90 18.36 -1.17
N MET A 28 -6.83 18.61 -2.10
CA MET A 28 -8.07 19.38 -1.87
C MET A 28 -9.33 18.58 -2.16
N ILE A 29 -9.20 17.31 -2.55
CA ILE A 29 -10.34 16.42 -2.79
C ILE A 29 -10.84 15.93 -1.42
N ALA A 30 -12.06 16.34 -1.05
CA ALA A 30 -12.62 16.11 0.29
C ALA A 30 -12.75 14.62 0.69
N SER A 31 -12.80 13.72 -0.29
CA SER A 31 -12.91 12.28 -0.07
C SER A 31 -11.56 11.55 -0.03
N GLU A 32 -10.45 12.21 -0.37
CA GLU A 32 -9.12 11.61 -0.35
C GLU A 32 -8.41 11.84 0.98
N ASN A 33 -7.56 10.90 1.38
CA ASN A 33 -6.86 10.94 2.66
C ASN A 33 -5.57 10.11 2.61
N TYR A 34 -4.66 10.36 3.55
CA TYR A 34 -3.43 9.58 3.72
C TYR A 34 -3.57 8.66 4.93
N VAL A 35 -3.37 7.36 4.72
CA VAL A 35 -3.42 6.38 5.81
C VAL A 35 -2.12 6.38 6.62
N SER A 36 -2.20 5.95 7.88
CA SER A 36 -1.00 5.78 8.71
C SER A 36 -0.10 4.63 8.22
N PRO A 37 1.22 4.66 8.49
CA PRO A 37 2.11 3.56 8.16
C PRO A 37 1.67 2.21 8.74
N ALA A 38 1.10 2.20 9.95
CA ALA A 38 0.59 0.98 10.59
C ALA A 38 -0.53 0.28 9.78
N VAL A 39 -1.35 1.06 9.07
CA VAL A 39 -2.40 0.51 8.20
C VAL A 39 -1.77 -0.13 6.95
N LEU A 40 -0.76 0.51 6.35
CA LEU A 40 -0.03 -0.05 5.21
C LEU A 40 0.70 -1.34 5.56
N GLU A 41 1.32 -1.40 6.74
CA GLU A 41 1.99 -2.61 7.25
C GLU A 41 1.01 -3.78 7.42
N ALA A 42 -0.16 -3.52 8.01
CA ALA A 42 -1.20 -4.54 8.17
C ALA A 42 -1.72 -5.06 6.81
N GLN A 43 -1.87 -4.17 5.82
CA GLN A 43 -2.31 -4.52 4.47
C GLN A 43 -1.31 -5.41 3.72
N GLY A 44 0.00 -5.24 3.96
CA GLY A 44 1.06 -6.09 3.41
C GLY A 44 1.32 -7.40 4.18
N SER A 45 0.47 -7.75 5.15
CA SER A 45 0.71 -8.88 6.05
C SER A 45 0.28 -10.24 5.47
N VAL A 46 0.61 -11.31 6.21
CA VAL A 46 0.24 -12.69 5.87
C VAL A 46 -1.26 -12.95 5.84
N PHE A 47 -2.11 -12.00 6.29
CA PHE A 47 -3.56 -12.14 6.23
C PHE A 47 -4.09 -12.31 4.80
N THR A 48 -3.38 -11.81 3.78
CA THR A 48 -3.75 -12.03 2.37
C THR A 48 -3.74 -13.50 1.95
N ASN A 49 -3.07 -14.37 2.69
CA ASN A 49 -2.98 -15.80 2.38
C ASN A 49 -4.21 -16.58 2.89
N LYS A 50 -5.02 -15.97 3.76
CA LYS A 50 -6.06 -16.70 4.50
C LYS A 50 -7.42 -16.53 3.87
N TYR A 51 -8.05 -17.66 3.57
CA TYR A 51 -9.48 -17.75 3.29
C TYR A 51 -10.23 -18.11 4.59
N ALA A 52 -11.23 -17.32 4.98
CA ALA A 52 -11.95 -17.44 6.26
C ALA A 52 -13.44 -17.09 6.11
N GLU A 53 -14.21 -18.03 5.57
CA GLU A 53 -15.67 -17.90 5.48
C GLU A 53 -16.35 -18.04 6.85
N GLY A 54 -17.54 -17.46 7.00
CA GLY A 54 -18.31 -17.47 8.24
C GLY A 54 -17.97 -16.32 9.18
N TYR A 55 -18.30 -16.49 10.46
CA TYR A 55 -18.05 -15.50 11.52
C TYR A 55 -17.15 -16.11 12.60
N PRO A 56 -16.39 -15.29 13.35
CA PRO A 56 -15.72 -15.75 14.57
C PRO A 56 -16.75 -16.30 15.57
N GLY A 57 -16.53 -17.52 16.08
CA GLY A 57 -17.43 -18.24 16.98
C GLY A 57 -17.24 -19.75 16.85
#